data_AF-A0A7D9LQ13-F1
#
_entry.id   AF-A0A7D9LQ13-F1
#
_cell.length_a   1.000
_cell.length_b   1.000
_cell.length_c   1.000
_cell.angle_alpha   90.00
_cell.angle_beta   90.00
_cell.angle_gamma   90.00
#
_symmetry.space_group_name_H-M   'P 1'
#
loop_
_entity.id
_entity.type
_entity.pdbx_description
1 polymer ?
#
loop_
_entity_poly.entity_id
_entity_poly.type
_entity_poly.pdbx_seq_one_letter_code
_entity_poly.pdbx_strand_id
1 'polypeptide(L)'
;LGVFTSTAGVIKYKREYTTIEIPCTFNDNKFASVVWYYKKRGSSGSLITIYDVNPQGETTTVDSNQFTGRIEFKGDFANANRDATLAIENFMKQDEGSFTCEVRAARFHKQTVTIRVTGSIIKDALFH
;
A
#
# COMPACT_ATOMS: atom_id res chain seq x y z
N LEU A 1 -18.70 -2.78 9.68
CA LEU A 1 -19.70 -3.59 8.95
C LEU A 1 -20.27 -2.73 7.84
N GLY A 2 -20.23 -3.18 6.59
CA GLY A 2 -21.03 -2.55 5.56
C GLY A 2 -22.27 -3.41 5.30
N VAL A 3 -23.39 -2.78 4.94
CA VAL A 3 -24.66 -3.46 4.69
C VAL A 3 -25.06 -3.16 3.27
N PHE A 4 -25.28 -4.19 2.46
CA PHE A 4 -25.95 -4.07 1.17
C PHE A 4 -27.27 -4.83 1.24
N THR A 5 -28.33 -4.19 0.78
CA THR A 5 -29.65 -4.81 0.62
C THR A 5 -29.71 -5.42 -0.77
N SER A 6 -29.90 -6.74 -0.84
CA SER A 6 -30.26 -7.43 -2.08
C SER A 6 -31.72 -7.86 -2.02
N THR A 7 -32.34 -8.12 -3.17
CA THR A 7 -33.70 -8.65 -3.26
C THR A 7 -33.85 -10.00 -2.55
N ALA A 8 -32.75 -10.72 -2.29
CA ALA A 8 -32.70 -12.00 -1.59
C ALA A 8 -32.41 -11.89 -0.08
N GLY A 9 -32.33 -10.68 0.47
CA GLY A 9 -32.08 -10.43 1.90
C GLY A 9 -30.91 -9.48 2.20
N VAL A 10 -30.69 -9.27 3.50
CA VAL A 10 -29.61 -8.41 4.02
C VAL A 10 -28.31 -9.21 4.04
N ILE A 11 -27.38 -8.88 3.13
CA ILE A 11 -26.04 -9.45 3.15
C ILE A 11 -25.20 -8.64 4.13
N LYS A 12 -24.90 -9.22 5.29
CA LYS A 12 -23.90 -8.69 6.23
C LYS A 12 -22.54 -9.23 5.82
N TYR A 13 -21.62 -8.36 5.45
CA TYR A 13 -20.23 -8.74 5.23
C TYR A 13 -19.36 -8.14 6.33
N LYS A 14 -18.51 -8.98 6.93
CA LYS A 14 -17.43 -8.51 7.80
C LYS A 14 -16.40 -7.85 6.89
N ARG A 15 -16.20 -6.55 7.07
CA ARG A 15 -15.15 -5.82 6.37
C ARG A 15 -13.86 -6.09 7.13
N GLU A 16 -13.00 -6.94 6.59
CA GLU A 16 -11.67 -7.16 7.15
C GLU A 16 -10.77 -6.02 6.68
N TYR A 17 -10.70 -4.98 7.52
CA TYR A 17 -9.64 -3.98 7.39
C TYR A 17 -8.35 -4.65 7.86
N THR A 18 -7.37 -4.72 6.97
CA THR A 18 -6.05 -5.23 7.31
C THR A 18 -5.03 -4.13 7.02
N THR A 19 -4.05 -4.01 7.91
CA THR A 19 -2.83 -3.28 7.57
C THR A 19 -2.00 -4.20 6.68
N ILE A 20 -1.59 -3.69 5.53
CA ILE A 20 -0.64 -4.40 4.68
C ILE A 20 0.73 -3.74 4.80
N GLU A 21 1.78 -4.54 4.77
CA GLU A 21 3.17 -4.07 4.72
C GLU A 21 3.77 -4.47 3.38
N ILE A 22 4.35 -3.51 2.68
CA ILE A 22 4.95 -3.68 1.36
C ILE A 22 6.46 -3.57 1.53
N PRO A 23 7.18 -4.70 1.57
CA PRO A 23 8.61 -4.68 1.83
C PRO A 23 9.37 -4.07 0.66
N CYS A 24 10.39 -3.26 0.98
CA CYS A 24 11.38 -2.77 0.03
C CYS A 24 12.72 -2.65 0.71
N THR A 25 13.76 -3.32 0.20
CA THR A 25 15.11 -3.31 0.82
C THR A 25 16.17 -3.04 -0.23
N PHE A 26 17.21 -2.28 0.12
CA PHE A 26 18.23 -1.88 -0.86
C PHE A 26 19.64 -1.73 -0.26
N ASN A 27 20.66 -1.88 -1.13
CA ASN A 27 22.06 -1.99 -0.70
C ASN A 27 22.89 -0.71 -0.90
N ASP A 28 22.26 0.40 -1.32
CA ASP A 28 22.93 1.67 -1.53
C ASP A 28 23.08 2.48 -0.24
N ASN A 29 24.33 2.64 0.21
CA ASN A 29 24.67 3.40 1.42
C ASN A 29 24.53 4.92 1.29
N LYS A 30 24.34 5.41 0.07
CA LYS A 30 24.09 6.82 -0.22
C LYS A 30 22.90 6.91 -1.17
N PHE A 31 21.81 7.45 -0.66
CA PHE A 31 20.59 7.72 -1.40
C PHE A 31 20.06 9.10 -1.01
N ALA A 32 19.30 9.73 -1.91
CA ALA A 32 18.67 11.03 -1.70
C ALA A 32 17.27 10.88 -1.10
N SER A 33 16.51 9.90 -1.56
CA SER A 33 15.22 9.52 -0.96
C SER A 33 14.71 8.18 -1.49
N VAL A 34 13.69 7.63 -0.83
CA VAL A 34 12.88 6.52 -1.34
C VAL A 34 11.48 7.03 -1.67
N VAL A 35 11.08 6.89 -2.93
CA VAL A 35 9.81 7.37 -3.44
C VAL A 35 8.90 6.20 -3.74
N TRP A 36 7.70 6.24 -3.16
CA TRP A 36 6.64 5.28 -3.42
C TRP A 36 5.66 5.80 -4.47
N TYR A 37 5.45 4.97 -5.47
CA TYR A 37 4.47 5.20 -6.51
C TYR A 37 3.34 4.18 -6.46
N TYR A 38 2.15 4.61 -6.86
CA TYR A 38 0.97 3.77 -6.99
C TYR A 38 0.39 3.89 -8.40
N LYS A 39 -0.04 2.74 -8.92
CA LYS A 39 -0.89 2.66 -10.10
C LYS A 39 -2.15 1.88 -9.76
N LYS A 40 -3.29 2.56 -9.82
CA LYS A 40 -4.60 1.95 -9.61
C LYS A 40 -4.85 0.81 -10.59
N ARG A 41 -5.39 -0.30 -10.09
CA ARG A 41 -5.75 -1.44 -10.93
C ARG A 41 -6.79 -1.03 -11.98
N GLY A 42 -6.56 -1.44 -13.23
CA GLY A 42 -7.47 -1.18 -14.33
C GLY A 42 -7.47 0.26 -14.85
N SER A 43 -6.64 1.15 -14.29
CA SER A 43 -6.46 2.49 -14.86
C SER A 43 -5.47 2.44 -16.03
N SER A 44 -5.76 3.21 -17.08
CA SER A 44 -4.80 3.56 -18.14
C SER A 44 -3.85 4.69 -17.72
N GLY A 45 -4.02 5.22 -16.51
CA GLY A 45 -3.28 6.37 -15.99
C GLY A 45 -1.82 6.09 -15.64
N SER A 46 -1.09 7.18 -15.43
CA SER A 46 0.32 7.20 -15.00
C SER A 46 0.51 6.77 -13.54
N LEU A 47 1.75 6.47 -13.18
CA LEU A 47 2.17 6.30 -11.78
C LEU A 47 1.92 7.61 -11.00
N ILE A 48 1.35 7.48 -9.81
CA ILE A 48 1.08 8.57 -8.88
C ILE A 48 2.08 8.46 -7.73
N THR A 49 2.76 9.55 -7.38
CA THR A 49 3.62 9.58 -6.18
C THR A 49 2.76 9.67 -4.93
N ILE A 50 2.88 8.70 -4.03
CA ILE A 50 2.04 8.65 -2.81
C ILE A 50 2.82 9.00 -1.54
N TYR A 51 4.13 8.74 -1.52
CA TYR A 51 4.94 8.88 -0.31
C TYR A 51 6.41 9.06 -0.68
N ASP A 52 7.12 9.92 0.05
CA ASP A 52 8.56 10.15 -0.09
C ASP A 52 9.19 10.07 1.31
N VAL A 53 10.30 9.34 1.44
CA VAL A 53 11.03 9.17 2.69
C VAL A 53 12.48 9.55 2.48
N ASN A 54 12.98 10.52 3.25
CA ASN A 54 14.36 10.96 3.19
C ASN A 54 15.29 10.03 4.00
N PRO A 55 16.63 10.16 3.90
CA PRO A 55 17.55 9.28 4.59
C PRO A 55 17.49 9.35 6.13
N GLN A 56 16.89 10.41 6.69
CA GLN A 56 16.66 10.58 8.13
C GLN A 56 15.37 9.87 8.60
N GLY A 57 14.60 9.28 7.68
CA GLY A 57 13.30 8.66 7.97
C GLY A 57 12.15 9.67 8.04
N GLU A 58 12.37 10.93 7.67
CA GLU A 58 11.31 11.93 7.61
C GLU A 58 10.46 11.70 6.35
N THR A 59 9.14 11.79 6.52
CA THR A 59 8.18 11.37 5.51
C THR A 59 7.39 12.56 4.95
N THR A 60 7.18 12.58 3.64
CA THR A 60 6.27 13.51 2.97
C THR A 60 5.19 12.73 2.23
N THR A 61 3.92 13.01 2.53
CA THR A 61 2.79 12.50 1.72
C THR A 61 2.60 13.42 0.53
N VAL A 62 2.66 12.88 -0.69
CA VAL A 62 2.67 13.68 -1.93
C VAL A 62 1.28 13.77 -2.57
N ASP A 63 0.68 12.65 -2.97
CA ASP A 63 -0.71 12.60 -3.42
C ASP A 63 -1.56 11.83 -2.42
N SER A 64 -2.51 12.55 -1.82
CA SER A 64 -3.12 12.19 -0.56
C SER A 64 -4.54 11.64 -0.71
N ASN A 65 -5.28 11.91 -1.79
CA ASN A 65 -6.73 11.67 -1.74
C ASN A 65 -7.11 10.21 -1.46
N GLN A 66 -6.38 9.24 -2.03
CA GLN A 66 -6.71 7.82 -1.82
C GLN A 66 -6.22 7.28 -0.46
N PHE A 67 -5.06 7.75 0.04
CA PHE A 67 -4.37 7.11 1.17
C PHE A 67 -4.07 8.05 2.35
N THR A 68 -4.66 9.25 2.37
CA THR A 68 -4.51 10.22 3.47
C THR A 68 -4.76 9.55 4.82
N GLY A 69 -3.81 9.71 5.75
CA GLY A 69 -3.92 9.19 7.11
C GLY A 69 -3.89 7.66 7.21
N ARG A 70 -3.49 6.96 6.15
CA ARG A 70 -3.39 5.49 6.12
C ARG A 70 -2.02 4.98 5.72
N ILE A 71 -1.12 5.84 5.26
CA ILE A 71 0.24 5.45 4.91
C ILE A 71 1.20 5.78 6.04
N GLU A 72 2.06 4.83 6.36
CA GLU A 72 3.12 4.97 7.35
C GLU A 72 4.42 4.35 6.83
N PHE A 73 5.55 4.98 7.17
CA PHE A 73 6.86 4.37 7.05
C PHE A 73 7.07 3.37 8.20
N LYS A 74 7.28 2.08 7.87
CA LYS A 74 7.63 1.02 8.85
C LYS A 74 9.05 0.48 8.67
N GLY A 75 9.79 1.04 7.72
CA GLY A 75 11.17 0.64 7.45
C GLY A 75 12.16 1.17 8.50
N ASP A 76 13.42 0.79 8.30
CA ASP A 76 14.57 1.24 9.07
C ASP A 76 15.81 1.24 8.17
N PHE A 77 16.30 2.45 7.88
CA PHE A 77 17.49 2.67 7.05
C PHE A 77 18.81 2.42 7.78
N ALA A 78 18.81 2.27 9.10
CA ALA A 78 20.03 1.98 9.86
C ALA A 78 20.50 0.52 9.68
N ASN A 79 19.60 -0.37 9.26
CA ASN A 79 19.90 -1.78 9.06
C ASN A 79 20.77 -2.04 7.82
N ALA A 80 21.51 -3.15 7.84
CA ALA A 80 22.44 -3.53 6.76
C ALA A 80 21.79 -3.59 5.37
N ASN A 81 20.51 -3.97 5.33
CA ASN A 81 19.72 -4.13 4.10
C ASN A 81 18.83 -2.91 3.78
N ARG A 82 18.94 -1.80 4.55
CA ARG A 82 18.11 -0.58 4.50
C ARG A 82 16.66 -0.86 4.12
N ASP A 83 15.82 -0.94 5.13
CA ASP A 83 14.42 -1.27 4.94
C ASP A 83 13.61 0.01 4.68
N ALA A 84 12.87 0.01 3.57
CA ALA A 84 11.98 1.07 3.13
C ALA A 84 10.49 0.69 3.19
N THR A 85 10.14 -0.33 4.00
CA THR A 85 8.79 -0.90 4.07
C THR A 85 7.71 0.16 4.28
N LEU A 86 6.67 0.07 3.44
CA LEU A 86 5.48 0.93 3.49
C LEU A 86 4.33 0.17 4.14
N ALA A 87 3.70 0.74 5.16
CA ALA A 87 2.43 0.24 5.67
C ALA A 87 1.26 1.02 5.06
N ILE A 88 0.19 0.30 4.74
CA ILE A 88 -1.11 0.87 4.38
C ILE A 88 -2.17 0.32 5.30
N GLU A 89 -2.64 1.16 6.21
CA GLU A 89 -3.72 0.85 7.13
C GLU A 89 -5.08 0.83 6.43
N ASN A 90 -6.00 0.06 7.01
CA ASN A 90 -7.37 -0.06 6.53
C ASN A 90 -7.42 -0.34 5.02
N PHE A 91 -6.58 -1.25 4.53
CA PHE A 91 -6.48 -1.57 3.10
C PHE A 91 -7.83 -2.10 2.60
N MET A 92 -8.31 -1.52 1.50
CA MET A 92 -9.62 -1.84 0.91
C MET A 92 -9.47 -2.36 -0.51
N LYS A 93 -10.51 -3.02 -1.02
CA LYS A 93 -10.54 -3.49 -2.43
C LYS A 93 -10.30 -2.38 -3.46
N GLN A 94 -10.66 -1.14 -3.16
CA GLN A 94 -10.39 0.01 -4.03
C GLN A 94 -8.92 0.45 -4.06
N ASP A 95 -8.12 -0.02 -3.11
CA ASP A 95 -6.68 0.20 -2.99
C ASP A 95 -5.86 -0.80 -3.80
N GLU A 96 -6.51 -1.77 -4.44
CA GLU A 96 -5.85 -2.69 -5.35
C GLU A 96 -5.13 -1.95 -6.48
N GLY A 97 -3.88 -2.33 -6.69
CA GLY A 97 -3.01 -1.70 -7.66
C GLY A 97 -1.59 -2.23 -7.60
N SER A 98 -0.70 -1.51 -8.28
CA SER A 98 0.73 -1.76 -8.23
C SER A 98 1.40 -0.66 -7.41
N PHE A 99 2.24 -1.07 -6.46
CA PHE A 99 3.04 -0.20 -5.61
C PHE A 99 4.50 -0.36 -6.04
N THR A 100 5.19 0.75 -6.24
CA THR A 100 6.57 0.75 -6.71
C THR A 100 7.43 1.58 -5.77
N CYS A 101 8.46 0.94 -5.22
CA CYS A 101 9.52 1.56 -4.46
C CYS A 101 10.64 1.96 -5.43
N GLU A 102 11.00 3.24 -5.44
CA GLU A 102 12.12 3.77 -6.21
C GLU A 102 13.12 4.42 -5.27
N VAL A 103 14.34 3.89 -5.24
CA VAL A 103 15.43 4.46 -4.45
C VAL A 103 16.21 5.41 -5.36
N ARG A 104 16.19 6.70 -5.02
CA ARG A 104 16.95 7.72 -5.73
C ARG A 104 18.37 7.74 -5.20
N ALA A 105 19.24 6.92 -5.80
CA ALA A 105 20.65 6.85 -5.47
C ALA A 105 21.51 6.96 -6.75
N ALA A 106 22.84 7.02 -6.59
CA ALA A 106 23.76 7.01 -7.73
C ALA A 106 23.66 5.71 -8.54
N ARG A 107 23.30 4.60 -7.89
CA ARG A 107 22.85 3.38 -8.54
C ARG A 107 21.33 3.36 -8.49
N PHE A 108 20.70 3.18 -9.64
CA PHE A 108 19.25 3.09 -9.72
C PHE A 108 18.76 1.76 -9.14
N HIS A 109 17.92 1.82 -8.12
CA HIS A 109 17.21 0.65 -7.59
C HIS A 109 15.71 0.90 -7.64
N LYS A 110 14.98 -0.04 -8.26
CA LYS A 110 13.53 0.05 -8.45
C LYS A 110 12.89 -1.32 -8.26
N GLN A 111 11.90 -1.40 -7.38
CA GLN A 111 11.14 -2.60 -7.09
C GLN A 111 9.64 -2.32 -7.21
N THR A 112 8.92 -3.17 -7.96
CA THR A 112 7.46 -3.07 -8.10
C THR A 112 6.79 -4.32 -7.55
N VAL A 113 5.80 -4.12 -6.69
CA VAL A 113 4.95 -5.17 -6.13
C VAL A 113 3.50 -4.90 -6.52
N THR A 114 2.83 -5.90 -7.09
CA THR A 114 1.39 -5.83 -7.38
C THR A 114 0.61 -6.50 -6.26
N ILE A 115 -0.30 -5.74 -5.64
CA ILE A 115 -1.11 -6.22 -4.52
C ILE A 115 -2.55 -6.40 -4.97
N ARG A 116 -3.13 -7.54 -4.60
CA ARG A 116 -4.50 -7.94 -4.93
C ARG A 116 -5.19 -8.43 -3.67
N VAL A 117 -6.44 -8.04 -3.46
CA VAL A 117 -7.27 -8.62 -2.41
C VAL A 117 -7.89 -9.90 -2.97
N THR A 118 -7.35 -11.05 -2.60
CA THR A 118 -8.04 -12.33 -2.82
C THR A 118 -9.12 -12.48 -1.76
N GLY A 119 -10.37 -12.20 -2.13
CA GLY A 119 -11.48 -12.34 -1.18
C GLY A 119 -11.71 -13.81 -0.82
N SER A 120 -11.73 -14.12 0.46
CA SER A 120 -12.52 -15.24 0.99
C SER A 120 -13.90 -14.70 1.36
N ILE A 121 -14.93 -15.13 0.66
CA ILE A 121 -16.30 -14.95 1.14
C ILE A 121 -16.47 -15.92 2.31
N ILE A 122 -16.36 -15.44 3.55
CA ILE A 122 -16.93 -16.19 4.68
C ILE A 122 -18.45 -16.08 4.50
N LYS A 123 -19.04 -17.09 3.86
CA LYS A 123 -20.50 -17.25 3.82
C LYS A 123 -20.96 -17.73 5.19
N ASP A 124 -21.13 -16.82 6.13
CA ASP A 124 -22.04 -17.08 7.25
C ASP A 124 -23.46 -16.80 6.76
N ALA A 125 -23.96 -17.69 5.89
CA ALA A 125 -25.37 -17.74 5.54
C ALA A 125 -26.12 -18.34 6.73
N LEU A 126 -26.44 -17.49 7.72
CA LEU A 126 -27.50 -17.81 8.68
C LEU A 126 -28.84 -17.59 7.97
N PHE A 127 -29.36 -18.65 7.38
CA PHE A 127 -30.78 -18.75 7.09
C PHE A 127 -31.50 -18.88 8.44
N HIS A 128 -32.44 -17.99 8.72
CA HIS A 128 -33.51 -18.19 9.70
C HIS A 128 -34.81 -18.17 8.93
#